data_AF-A0A212AC11-F1
#
_entry.id   AF-A0A212AC11-F1
#
_cell.length_a   1.000
_cell.length_b   1.000
_cell.length_c   1.000
_cell.angle_alpha   90.00
_cell.angle_beta   90.00
_cell.angle_gamma   90.00
#
_symmetry.space_group_name_H-M   'P 1'
#
loop_
_entity.id
_entity.type
_entity.pdbx_description
1 polymer ?
#
loop_
_entity_poly.entity_id
_entity_poly.type
_entity_poly.pdbx_seq_one_letter_code
_entity_poly.pdbx_strand_id
1 'polypeptide(L)'
;MKSPSEQTEQKPVGRDEDRQENANLIRRVFRSPSQAEVARKAADFLGGEVTDRTVINWLQCRHDMPAWAFKRVSAYLEIVERIARRIEG
;
A
#
# COMPACT_ATOMS: atom_id res chain seq x y z
N MET A 1 -10.49 17.00 45.33
CA MET A 1 -9.84 15.92 44.56
C MET A 1 -10.52 15.90 43.19
N LYS A 2 -9.85 16.31 42.11
CA LYS A 2 -10.39 16.26 40.74
C LYS A 2 -9.53 15.32 39.88
N SER A 3 -10.21 14.53 39.07
CA SER A 3 -9.77 13.41 38.25
C SER A 3 -8.66 13.72 37.23
N PRO A 4 -7.92 12.69 36.75
CA PRO A 4 -6.82 12.85 35.82
C PRO A 4 -7.35 13.14 34.42
N SER A 5 -6.88 14.24 33.83
CA SER A 5 -7.21 14.61 32.45
C SER A 5 -6.69 13.58 31.47
N GLU A 6 -7.62 13.08 30.65
CA GLU A 6 -7.41 12.19 29.53
C GLU A 6 -6.34 12.74 28.59
N GLN A 7 -5.31 11.92 28.32
CA GLN A 7 -4.36 12.17 27.25
C GLN A 7 -5.07 11.90 25.93
N THR A 8 -5.46 12.96 25.23
CA THR A 8 -5.92 12.87 23.84
C THR A 8 -4.75 12.38 22.98
N GLU A 9 -4.74 11.10 22.61
CA GLU A 9 -3.82 10.56 21.60
C GLU A 9 -3.99 11.37 20.31
N GLN A 10 -3.04 12.27 20.05
CA GLN A 10 -2.92 12.94 18.75
C GLN A 10 -2.46 11.89 17.74
N LYS A 11 -3.42 11.28 17.06
CA LYS A 11 -3.16 10.38 15.94
C LYS A 11 -2.39 11.18 14.87
N PRO A 12 -1.15 10.80 14.50
CA PRO A 12 -0.35 11.59 13.58
C PRO A 12 -0.99 11.56 12.18
N VAL A 13 -1.50 12.71 11.73
CA VAL A 13 -2.27 12.89 10.49
C VAL A 13 -1.51 12.36 9.26
N GLY A 14 -0.18 12.52 9.22
CA GLY A 14 0.63 12.07 8.08
C GLY A 14 0.72 10.55 7.90
N ARG A 15 0.55 9.75 8.96
CA ARG A 15 0.70 8.29 8.85
C ARG A 15 -0.46 7.64 8.10
N ASP A 16 -1.67 8.19 8.23
CA ASP A 16 -2.84 7.68 7.52
C ASP A 16 -2.81 8.09 6.03
N GLU A 17 -2.27 9.27 5.72
CA GLU A 17 -2.02 9.73 4.35
C GLU A 17 -0.99 8.85 3.64
N ASP A 18 0.16 8.59 4.27
CA ASP A 18 1.20 7.69 3.73
C ASP A 18 0.66 6.29 3.43
N ARG A 19 -0.19 5.75 4.31
CA ARG A 19 -0.83 4.44 4.11
C ARG A 19 -1.79 4.45 2.93
N GLN A 20 -2.55 5.52 2.78
CA GLN A 20 -3.49 5.65 1.67
C GLN A 20 -2.76 5.77 0.33
N GLU A 21 -1.66 6.53 0.28
CA GLU A 21 -0.80 6.61 -0.89
C GLU A 21 -0.20 5.26 -1.26
N ASN A 22 0.32 4.54 -0.26
CA ASN A 22 0.82 3.18 -0.40
C ASN A 22 -0.24 2.21 -0.95
N ALA A 23 -1.46 2.26 -0.42
CA ALA A 23 -2.57 1.44 -0.92
C ALA A 23 -2.94 1.79 -2.37
N ASN A 24 -2.95 3.08 -2.72
CA ASN A 24 -3.24 3.54 -4.07
C ASN A 24 -2.14 3.11 -5.07
N LEU A 25 -0.88 3.15 -4.66
CA LEU A 25 0.25 2.68 -5.44
C LEU A 25 0.07 1.20 -5.83
N ILE A 26 -0.23 0.34 -4.86
CA ILE A 26 -0.48 -1.09 -5.11
C ILE A 26 -1.66 -1.28 -6.08
N ARG A 27 -2.76 -0.55 -5.90
CA ARG A 27 -3.95 -0.64 -6.78
C ARG A 27 -3.66 -0.20 -8.22
N ARG A 28 -2.82 0.82 -8.42
CA ARG A 28 -2.40 1.29 -9.74
C ARG A 28 -1.58 0.25 -10.48
N VAL A 29 -0.65 -0.39 -9.77
CA VAL A 29 0.26 -1.39 -10.35
C VAL A 29 -0.45 -2.71 -10.65
N PHE A 30 -1.25 -3.24 -9.72
CA PHE A 30 -1.84 -4.58 -9.82
C PHE A 30 -3.34 -4.57 -10.13
N ARG A 31 -3.76 -3.78 -11.13
CA ARG A 31 -5.18 -3.61 -11.49
C ARG A 31 -5.89 -4.94 -11.69
N SER A 32 -6.93 -5.20 -10.89
CA SER A 32 -7.73 -6.44 -10.88
C SER A 32 -9.15 -6.14 -10.36
N PRO A 33 -10.16 -6.97 -10.68
CA PRO A 33 -11.55 -6.70 -10.30
C PRO A 33 -11.85 -6.87 -8.81
N SER A 34 -11.02 -7.62 -8.07
CA SER A 34 -11.21 -7.84 -6.63
C SER A 34 -9.97 -7.48 -5.80
N GLN A 35 -10.18 -7.05 -4.55
CA GLN A 35 -9.08 -6.79 -3.61
C GLN A 35 -8.22 -8.03 -3.35
N ALA A 36 -8.83 -9.22 -3.34
CA ALA A 36 -8.13 -10.49 -3.14
C ALA A 36 -7.15 -10.77 -4.28
N GLU A 37 -7.53 -10.51 -5.53
CA GLU A 37 -6.62 -10.69 -6.68
C GLU A 37 -5.52 -9.64 -6.73
N VAL A 38 -5.82 -8.38 -6.37
CA VAL A 38 -4.78 -7.36 -6.21
C VAL A 38 -3.76 -7.82 -5.18
N ALA A 39 -4.24 -8.30 -4.03
CA ALA A 39 -3.39 -8.77 -2.94
C ALA A 39 -2.51 -9.96 -3.34
N ARG A 40 -3.10 -10.97 -4.00
CA ARG A 40 -2.37 -12.15 -4.51
C ARG A 40 -1.27 -11.75 -5.50
N LYS A 41 -1.61 -10.96 -6.52
CA LYS A 41 -0.61 -10.50 -7.53
C LYS A 41 0.52 -9.70 -6.90
N ALA A 42 0.20 -8.82 -5.96
CA ALA A 42 1.19 -8.01 -5.26
C ALA A 42 2.07 -8.85 -4.34
N ALA A 43 1.50 -9.83 -3.62
CA ALA A 43 2.23 -10.78 -2.79
C ALA A 43 3.16 -11.65 -3.64
N ASP A 44 2.67 -12.22 -4.74
CA ASP A 44 3.46 -12.99 -5.70
C ASP A 44 4.64 -12.16 -6.26
N PHE A 45 4.41 -10.89 -6.59
CA PHE A 45 5.43 -9.98 -7.08
C PHE A 45 6.50 -9.63 -6.02
N LEU A 46 6.07 -9.34 -4.79
CA LEU A 46 6.98 -8.95 -3.71
C LEU A 46 7.77 -10.15 -3.17
N GLY A 47 7.17 -11.33 -3.18
CA GLY A 47 7.76 -12.59 -2.72
C GLY A 47 8.14 -12.60 -1.25
N GLY A 48 8.86 -13.65 -0.85
CA GLY A 48 9.34 -13.83 0.52
C GLY A 48 8.20 -14.06 1.52
N GLU A 49 8.23 -13.33 2.63
CA GLU A 49 7.25 -13.45 3.74
C GLU A 49 5.97 -12.61 3.51
N VAL A 50 5.86 -11.90 2.38
CA VAL A 50 4.69 -11.09 2.09
C VAL A 50 3.55 -12.00 1.62
N THR A 51 2.54 -12.12 2.46
CA THR A 51 1.31 -12.89 2.16
C THR A 51 0.20 -11.98 1.62
N ASP A 52 -0.81 -12.57 0.99
CA ASP A 52 -2.05 -11.88 0.59
C ASP A 52 -2.66 -11.09 1.77
N ARG A 53 -2.65 -11.67 2.97
CA ARG A 53 -3.16 -11.02 4.19
C ARG A 53 -2.35 -9.78 4.55
N THR A 54 -1.03 -9.85 4.44
CA THR A 54 -0.14 -8.70 4.66
C THR A 54 -0.47 -7.58 3.68
N VAL A 55 -0.68 -7.90 2.39
CA VAL A 55 -1.06 -6.90 1.39
C VAL A 55 -2.46 -6.34 1.63
N ILE A 56 -3.44 -7.16 1.98
CA ILE A 56 -4.80 -6.71 2.34
C ILE A 56 -4.74 -5.69 3.49
N ASN A 57 -3.90 -5.97 4.49
CA ASN A 57 -3.68 -5.08 5.61
C ASN A 57 -3.11 -3.71 5.18
N TRP A 58 -2.19 -3.68 4.20
CA TRP A 58 -1.71 -2.43 3.60
C TRP A 58 -2.80 -1.73 2.78
N LEU A 59 -3.56 -2.47 1.96
CA LEU A 59 -4.65 -1.94 1.14
C LEU A 59 -5.79 -1.32 1.96
N GLN A 60 -5.98 -1.81 3.19
CA GLN A 60 -6.96 -1.31 4.16
C GLN A 60 -6.37 -0.28 5.13
N CYS A 61 -5.13 0.19 4.91
CA CYS A 61 -4.45 1.17 5.75
C CYS A 61 -4.35 0.75 7.24
N ARG A 62 -4.36 -0.57 7.53
CA ARG A 62 -4.27 -1.10 8.89
C ARG A 62 -2.83 -1.19 9.38
N HIS A 63 -1.90 -1.39 8.45
CA HIS A 63 -0.48 -1.54 8.73
C HIS A 63 0.35 -0.71 7.74
N ASP A 64 1.53 -0.29 8.17
CA ASP A 64 2.47 0.42 7.30
C ASP A 64 3.08 -0.55 6.29
N MET A 65 3.21 -0.10 5.05
CA MET A 65 4.03 -0.80 4.05
C MET A 65 5.51 -0.48 4.32
N PRO A 66 6.40 -1.49 4.44
CA PRO A 66 7.81 -1.22 4.65
C PRO A 66 8.44 -0.55 3.43
N ALA A 67 9.46 0.28 3.66
CA ALA A 67 10.08 1.10 2.61
C ALA A 67 10.64 0.27 1.43
N TRP A 68 11.13 -0.95 1.67
CA TRP A 68 11.62 -1.81 0.59
C TRP A 68 10.49 -2.26 -0.35
N ALA A 69 9.30 -2.52 0.19
CA ALA A 69 8.14 -2.92 -0.60
C ALA A 69 7.62 -1.74 -1.42
N PHE A 70 7.54 -0.56 -0.80
CA PHE A 70 7.23 0.69 -1.50
C PHE A 70 8.14 0.91 -2.71
N LYS A 71 9.47 0.85 -2.50
CA LYS A 71 10.46 1.06 -3.56
C LYS A 71 10.30 0.07 -4.72
N ARG A 72 10.04 -1.21 -4.42
CA ARG A 72 9.82 -2.24 -5.45
C ARG A 72 8.55 -2.00 -6.24
N VAL A 73 7.43 -1.68 -5.59
CA VAL A 73 6.16 -1.40 -6.28
C VAL A 73 6.26 -0.12 -7.12
N SER A 74 6.89 0.94 -6.58
CA SER A 74 7.12 2.19 -7.31
C SER A 74 7.97 2.00 -8.56
N ALA A 75 9.09 1.26 -8.46
CA ALA A 75 9.94 0.97 -9.61
C ALA A 75 9.19 0.17 -10.69
N TYR A 76 8.31 -0.74 -10.28
CA TYR A 76 7.52 -1.50 -11.24
C TYR A 76 6.42 -0.67 -11.91
N LEU A 77 5.82 0.29 -11.20
CA LEU A 77 4.89 1.24 -11.79
C LEU A 77 5.52 2.01 -12.95
N GLU A 78 6.75 2.51 -12.79
CA GLU A 78 7.47 3.24 -13.85
C GLU A 78 7.66 2.39 -15.11
N ILE A 79 7.88 1.07 -14.95
CA ILE A 79 8.00 0.13 -16.06
C ILE A 79 6.65 -0.06 -16.74
N VAL A 80 5.57 -0.29 -15.97
CA VAL A 80 4.21 -0.44 -16.49
C VAL A 80 3.77 0.81 -17.25
N GLU A 81 4.00 2.01 -16.69
CA GLU A 81 3.64 3.28 -17.32
C GLU A 81 4.49 3.58 -18.57
N ARG A 82 5.75 3.14 -18.61
CA ARG A 82 6.56 3.21 -19.82
C ARG A 82 6.01 2.31 -20.93
N ILE A 83 5.59 1.10 -20.59
CA ILE A 83 4.98 0.16 -21.55
C ILE A 83 3.64 0.70 -22.05
N ALA A 84 2.79 1.21 -21.15
CA ALA A 84 1.50 1.80 -21.50
C ALA A 84 1.65 2.97 -22.49
N ARG A 85 2.56 3.92 -22.21
CA ARG A 85 2.85 5.04 -23.12
C ARG A 85 3.29 4.59 -24.51
N ARG A 86 4.11 3.53 -24.59
CA ARG A 86 4.54 2.99 -25.89
C ARG A 86 3.38 2.42 -26.72
N ILE A 87 2.33 1.92 -26.06
CA ILE A 87 1.12 1.42 -26.73
C ILE A 87 0.22 2.59 -27.16
N GLU A 88 0.14 3.64 -26.35
CA GLU A 88 -0.71 4.81 -26.59
C GLU A 88 -0.16 5.76 -27.67
N GLY A 89 1.17 5.84 -27.85
CA GLY A 89 1.82 6.65 -28.89
C GLY A 89 2.29 8.01 -28.39
#